data_AF-A0A3A0C9B1-F1
#
_entry.id   AF-A0A3A0C9B1-F1
#
_cell.length_a   1.000
_cell.length_b   1.000
_cell.length_c   1.000
_cell.angle_alpha   90.00
_cell.angle_beta   90.00
_cell.angle_gamma   90.00
#
_symmetry.space_group_name_H-M   'P 1'
#
loop_
_entity.id
_entity.type
_entity.pdbx_description
1 polymer ?
#
loop_
_entity_poly.entity_id
_entity_poly.type
_entity_poly.pdbx_seq_one_letter_code
_entity_poly.pdbx_strand_id
1 'polypeptide(L)'
;WVKLNTINTTAPFPLAALTGPETAYLASTKQVAANNPLIAAKAQELTRGVTTEFDAVQRILSWVVDRVDYVLTPPSYDAIYSFNTGKGNCQNYSHLSAALMRAVGIPVRIVNGVTLNRSFDANTELGAV
;
A
#
# COMPACT_ATOMS: atom_id res chain seq x y z
N TRP A 1 -26.12 -4.04 8.73
CA TRP A 1 -25.17 -4.70 7.81
C TRP A 1 -24.72 -3.70 6.77
N VAL A 2 -23.42 -3.37 6.70
CA VAL A 2 -22.89 -2.52 5.63
C VAL A 2 -22.81 -3.36 4.36
N LYS A 3 -23.60 -3.00 3.35
CA LYS A 3 -23.53 -3.64 2.04
C LYS A 3 -22.35 -3.04 1.29
N LEU A 4 -21.22 -3.75 1.27
CA LEU A 4 -20.06 -3.34 0.49
C LEU A 4 -20.33 -3.66 -0.99
N ASN A 5 -20.39 -2.62 -1.81
CA ASN A 5 -20.49 -2.79 -3.26
C ASN A 5 -19.13 -3.20 -3.82
N THR A 6 -19.12 -4.04 -4.84
CA THR A 6 -17.90 -4.40 -5.56
C THR A 6 -17.29 -3.15 -6.18
N ILE A 7 -16.01 -2.90 -5.89
CA ILE A 7 -15.25 -1.84 -6.53
C ILE A 7 -14.94 -2.30 -7.95
N ASN A 8 -15.65 -1.75 -8.94
CA ASN A 8 -15.34 -1.92 -10.35
C ASN A 8 -14.64 -0.65 -10.83
N THR A 9 -13.33 -0.73 -11.06
CA THR A 9 -12.55 0.38 -11.62
C THR A 9 -11.90 -0.05 -12.92
N THR A 10 -11.87 0.87 -13.89
CA THR A 10 -11.22 0.70 -15.19
C THR A 10 -10.00 1.63 -15.32
N ALA A 11 -9.47 2.12 -14.19
CA ALA A 11 -8.29 2.97 -14.18
C ALA A 11 -7.12 2.23 -14.87
N PRO A 12 -6.48 2.83 -15.89
CA PRO A 12 -5.44 2.18 -16.66
C PRO A 12 -4.17 2.04 -15.82
N PHE A 13 -3.37 1.02 -16.13
CA PHE A 13 -2.00 0.90 -15.63
C PHE A 13 -1.03 0.65 -16.80
N PRO A 14 0.12 1.36 -16.88
CA PRO A 14 0.60 2.41 -15.97
C PRO A 14 -0.32 3.64 -15.91
N LEU A 15 -0.33 4.33 -14.77
CA LEU A 15 -1.09 5.57 -14.61
C LEU A 15 -0.56 6.65 -15.56
N ALA A 16 -1.45 7.53 -16.01
CA ALA A 16 -1.04 8.75 -16.71
C ALA A 16 -0.16 9.61 -15.79
N ALA A 17 0.72 10.42 -16.39
CA ALA A 17 1.59 11.31 -15.63
C ALA A 17 0.75 12.23 -14.71
N LEU A 18 1.01 12.15 -13.41
CA LEU A 18 0.34 12.96 -12.40
C LEU A 18 0.90 14.38 -12.42
N THR A 19 0.04 15.38 -12.27
CA THR A 19 0.43 16.80 -12.28
C THR A 19 -0.03 17.56 -11.03
N GLY A 20 -0.79 16.93 -10.14
CA GLY A 20 -1.33 17.54 -8.94
C GLY A 20 -0.51 17.25 -7.67
N PRO A 21 -1.03 17.64 -6.49
CA PRO A 21 -0.37 17.44 -5.20
C PRO A 21 -0.13 15.96 -4.86
N GLU A 22 -0.86 15.04 -5.49
CA GLU A 22 -0.70 13.60 -5.34
C GLU A 22 0.68 13.09 -5.77
N THR A 23 1.40 13.84 -6.61
CA THR A 23 2.79 13.56 -6.99
C THR A 23 3.72 13.43 -5.79
N ALA A 24 3.45 14.15 -4.69
CA ALA A 24 4.20 14.04 -3.45
C ALA A 24 4.13 12.62 -2.85
N TYR A 25 3.07 11.87 -3.12
CA TYR A 25 2.89 10.50 -2.65
C TYR A 25 3.63 9.45 -3.48
N LEU A 26 4.39 9.85 -4.49
CA LEU A 26 5.34 8.99 -5.20
C LEU A 26 6.73 9.00 -4.54
N ALA A 27 7.03 9.99 -3.70
CA ALA A 27 8.37 10.20 -3.18
C ALA A 27 8.86 9.01 -2.34
N SER A 28 10.11 8.60 -2.57
CA SER A 28 10.80 7.63 -1.71
C SER A 28 11.17 8.28 -0.37
N THR A 29 11.02 7.54 0.73
CA THR A 29 11.44 7.97 2.08
C THR A 29 12.31 6.89 2.72
N LYS A 30 12.85 7.15 3.92
CA LYS A 30 13.62 6.15 4.68
C LYS A 30 12.79 4.91 5.01
N GLN A 31 11.51 5.09 5.35
CA GLN A 31 10.60 3.98 5.66
C GLN A 31 10.03 3.33 4.40
N VAL A 32 9.81 4.11 3.34
CA VAL A 32 9.20 3.69 2.07
C VAL A 32 10.22 3.85 0.95
N ALA A 33 11.16 2.90 0.86
CA ALA A 33 12.33 2.97 -0.01
C ALA A 33 12.01 2.61 -1.48
N ALA A 34 11.09 3.35 -2.12
CA ALA A 34 10.63 3.11 -3.49
C ALA A 34 11.76 3.19 -4.54
N ASN A 35 12.79 4.02 -4.31
CA ASN A 35 13.93 4.14 -5.21
C ASN A 35 14.98 3.03 -5.01
N ASN A 36 14.77 2.08 -4.09
CA ASN A 36 15.67 0.95 -3.91
C ASN A 36 15.59 0.03 -5.15
N PRO A 37 16.73 -0.33 -5.78
CA PRO A 37 16.72 -1.14 -7.00
C PRO A 37 16.01 -2.49 -6.86
N LEU A 38 16.09 -3.14 -5.69
CA LEU A 38 15.43 -4.43 -5.44
C LEU A 38 13.91 -4.28 -5.35
N ILE A 39 13.44 -3.20 -4.73
CA ILE A 39 12.01 -2.86 -4.66
C ILE A 39 11.49 -2.55 -6.07
N ALA A 40 12.17 -1.71 -6.83
CA ALA A 40 11.77 -1.35 -8.18
C ALA A 40 11.72 -2.57 -9.10
N ALA A 41 12.74 -3.44 -9.07
CA ALA A 41 12.77 -4.67 -9.85
C ALA A 41 11.62 -5.61 -9.48
N LYS A 42 11.36 -5.81 -8.18
CA LYS A 42 10.25 -6.66 -7.74
C LYS A 42 8.89 -6.07 -8.13
N ALA A 43 8.70 -4.77 -7.97
CA ALA A 43 7.45 -4.12 -8.34
C ALA A 43 7.16 -4.28 -9.85
N GLN A 44 8.16 -4.05 -10.71
CA GLN A 44 8.05 -4.27 -12.16
C GLN A 44 7.76 -5.73 -12.53
N GLU A 45 8.34 -6.69 -11.80
CA GLU A 45 8.04 -8.11 -11.97
C GLU A 45 6.57 -8.41 -11.65
N LEU A 46 6.10 -7.96 -10.48
CA LEU A 46 4.72 -8.22 -10.01
C LEU A 46 3.67 -7.61 -10.95
N THR A 47 3.93 -6.42 -11.49
CA THR A 47 2.98 -5.70 -12.35
C THR A 47 3.17 -5.98 -13.84
N ARG A 48 4.00 -6.96 -14.21
CA ARG A 48 4.22 -7.28 -15.62
C ARG A 48 2.94 -7.73 -16.32
N GLY A 49 2.65 -7.11 -17.46
CA GLY A 49 1.49 -7.43 -18.30
C GLY A 49 0.14 -7.02 -17.70
N VAL A 50 0.13 -6.27 -16.60
CA VAL A 50 -1.09 -5.72 -16.02
C VAL A 50 -1.55 -4.50 -16.81
N THR A 51 -2.86 -4.37 -17.03
CA THR A 51 -3.46 -3.25 -17.77
C THR A 51 -4.32 -2.33 -16.90
N THR A 52 -4.64 -2.72 -15.66
CA THR A 52 -5.46 -1.92 -14.74
C THR A 52 -4.74 -1.64 -13.43
N GLU A 53 -4.98 -0.46 -12.86
CA GLU A 53 -4.40 -0.08 -11.57
C GLU A 53 -4.81 -1.05 -10.46
N PHE A 54 -6.07 -1.48 -10.48
CA PHE A 54 -6.61 -2.43 -9.52
C PHE A 54 -5.84 -3.75 -9.52
N ASP A 55 -5.60 -4.33 -10.70
CA ASP A 55 -4.85 -5.58 -10.82
C ASP A 55 -3.39 -5.40 -10.36
N ALA A 56 -2.80 -4.23 -10.58
CA ALA A 56 -1.43 -3.93 -10.13
C ALA A 56 -1.37 -3.89 -8.61
N VAL A 57 -2.31 -3.17 -7.97
CA VAL A 57 -2.46 -3.09 -6.51
C VAL A 57 -2.71 -4.48 -5.92
N GLN A 58 -3.63 -5.25 -6.50
CA GLN A 58 -3.96 -6.59 -6.01
C GLN A 58 -2.76 -7.53 -6.05
N ARG A 59 -2.02 -7.59 -7.17
CA ARG A 59 -0.82 -8.44 -7.26
C ARG A 59 0.25 -8.06 -6.24
N ILE A 60 0.46 -6.76 -6.03
CA ILE A 60 1.41 -6.28 -5.04
C ILE A 60 0.97 -6.68 -3.63
N LEU A 61 -0.28 -6.42 -3.26
CA LEU A 61 -0.80 -6.73 -1.93
C LEU A 61 -0.82 -8.23 -1.64
N SER A 62 -1.26 -9.05 -2.60
CA SER A 62 -1.22 -10.52 -2.48
C SER A 62 0.20 -11.00 -2.23
N TRP A 63 1.18 -10.53 -3.01
CA TRP A 63 2.58 -10.91 -2.80
C TRP A 63 3.09 -10.49 -1.41
N VAL A 64 2.77 -9.29 -0.94
CA VAL A 64 3.19 -8.83 0.40
C VAL A 64 2.58 -9.71 1.49
N VAL A 65 1.29 -10.03 1.40
CA VAL A 65 0.59 -10.88 2.38
C VAL A 65 1.16 -12.29 2.39
N ASP A 66 1.49 -12.85 1.22
CA ASP A 66 2.09 -14.19 1.12
C ASP A 66 3.56 -14.23 1.57
N ARG A 67 4.27 -13.11 1.44
CA ARG A 67 5.71 -13.01 1.70
C ARG A 67 6.07 -12.71 3.15
N VAL A 68 5.21 -11.95 3.84
CA VAL A 68 5.50 -11.38 5.15
C VAL A 68 4.73 -12.14 6.24
N ASP A 69 5.46 -12.62 7.23
CA ASP A 69 4.94 -13.17 8.47
C ASP A 69 4.80 -12.07 9.53
N TYR A 70 3.65 -12.06 10.21
CA TYR A 70 3.39 -11.06 11.23
C TYR A 70 4.22 -11.30 12.49
N VAL A 71 4.99 -10.30 12.91
CA VAL A 71 5.70 -10.28 14.20
C VAL A 71 5.33 -9.01 14.96
N LEU A 72 5.00 -9.13 16.25
CA LEU A 72 4.49 -7.99 17.02
C LEU A 72 5.52 -6.85 17.17
N THR A 73 6.78 -7.21 17.41
CA THR A 73 7.86 -6.26 17.69
C THR A 73 9.06 -6.55 16.77
N PRO A 74 9.02 -6.10 15.51
CA PRO A 74 10.14 -6.24 14.61
C PRO A 74 11.30 -5.31 15.01
N PRO A 75 12.57 -5.67 14.73
CA PRO A 75 13.73 -4.81 14.97
C PRO A 75 13.75 -3.52 14.11
N SER A 76 13.06 -3.53 12.97
CA SER A 76 12.88 -2.33 12.12
C SER A 76 11.49 -2.32 11.49
N TYR A 77 10.98 -1.11 11.23
CA TYR A 77 9.67 -0.87 10.65
C TYR A 77 9.73 -0.45 9.18
N ASP A 78 10.92 -0.34 8.58
CA ASP A 78 11.07 0.07 7.19
C ASP A 78 10.71 -1.04 6.19
N ALA A 79 10.48 -0.65 4.93
CA ALA A 79 10.12 -1.57 3.84
C ALA A 79 11.24 -2.59 3.52
N ILE A 80 12.50 -2.21 3.64
CA ILE A 80 13.65 -3.05 3.24
C ILE A 80 13.83 -4.20 4.23
N TYR A 81 13.63 -3.95 5.52
CA TYR A 81 13.60 -4.98 6.54
C TYR A 81 12.60 -6.08 6.16
N SER A 82 11.36 -5.71 5.87
CA SER A 82 10.29 -6.66 5.53
C SER A 82 10.59 -7.39 4.22
N PHE A 83 11.10 -6.68 3.22
CA PHE A 83 11.47 -7.25 1.93
C PHE A 83 12.54 -8.35 2.07
N ASN A 84 13.58 -8.08 2.85
CA ASN A 84 14.69 -9.02 3.06
C ASN A 84 14.30 -10.18 3.97
N THR A 85 13.62 -9.90 5.08
CA THR A 85 13.40 -10.88 6.14
C THR A 85 12.09 -11.66 6.01
N GLY A 86 11.09 -11.10 5.31
CA GLY A 86 9.73 -11.64 5.32
C GLY A 86 9.04 -11.48 6.67
N LYS A 87 9.42 -10.51 7.49
CA LYS A 87 8.81 -10.30 8.81
C LYS A 87 8.37 -8.86 8.96
N GLY A 88 7.33 -8.62 9.73
CA GLY A 88 6.93 -7.27 10.09
C GLY A 88 5.60 -7.18 10.81
N ASN A 89 5.25 -5.99 11.31
CA ASN A 89 3.92 -5.69 11.83
C ASN A 89 3.14 -4.78 10.87
N CYS A 90 1.99 -4.25 11.31
CA CYS A 90 1.14 -3.38 10.49
C CYS A 90 1.88 -2.24 9.78
N GLN A 91 2.90 -1.64 10.40
CA GLN A 91 3.72 -0.60 9.78
C GLN A 91 4.55 -1.16 8.62
N ASN A 92 5.20 -2.29 8.83
CA ASN A 92 6.01 -2.97 7.81
C ASN A 92 5.19 -3.39 6.59
N TYR A 93 3.99 -3.97 6.78
CA TYR A 93 3.08 -4.29 5.67
C TYR A 93 2.72 -3.02 4.89
N SER A 94 2.40 -1.93 5.59
CA SER A 94 2.03 -0.65 4.98
C SER A 94 3.21 -0.04 4.20
N HIS A 95 4.41 -0.02 4.78
CA HIS A 95 5.60 0.55 4.17
C HIS A 95 6.09 -0.26 2.97
N LEU A 96 6.10 -1.59 3.06
CA LEU A 96 6.50 -2.44 1.93
C LEU A 96 5.51 -2.33 0.76
N SER A 97 4.20 -2.37 1.05
CA SER A 97 3.16 -2.18 0.04
C SER A 97 3.30 -0.82 -0.65
N ALA A 98 3.48 0.25 0.14
CA ALA A 98 3.70 1.59 -0.39
C ALA A 98 4.99 1.68 -1.22
N ALA A 99 6.08 1.03 -0.81
CA ALA A 99 7.35 1.10 -1.53
C ALA A 99 7.24 0.45 -2.91
N LEU A 100 6.60 -0.73 -2.99
CA LEU A 100 6.36 -1.43 -4.26
C LEU A 100 5.44 -0.63 -5.18
N MET A 101 4.32 -0.11 -4.67
CA MET A 101 3.37 0.68 -5.46
C MET A 101 3.97 1.99 -5.98
N ARG A 102 4.67 2.74 -5.12
CA ARG A 102 5.35 3.99 -5.51
C ARG A 102 6.42 3.74 -6.57
N ALA A 103 7.13 2.61 -6.50
CA ALA A 103 8.17 2.26 -7.47
C ALA A 103 7.64 2.01 -8.90
N VAL A 104 6.34 1.78 -9.05
CA VAL A 104 5.67 1.64 -10.35
C VAL A 104 4.71 2.79 -10.65
N GLY A 105 4.85 3.92 -9.96
CA GLY A 105 4.11 5.14 -10.26
C GLY A 105 2.71 5.22 -9.65
N ILE A 106 2.35 4.34 -8.72
CA ILE A 106 1.07 4.42 -7.99
C ILE A 106 1.26 5.29 -6.73
N PRO A 107 0.57 6.44 -6.61
CA PRO A 107 0.71 7.33 -5.46
C PRO A 107 0.08 6.72 -4.21
N VAL A 108 0.86 6.58 -3.13
CA VAL A 108 0.40 5.95 -1.87
C VAL A 108 0.75 6.83 -0.69
N ARG A 109 -0.20 7.04 0.24
CA ARG A 109 0.04 7.70 1.52
C ARG A 109 0.00 6.71 2.68
N ILE A 110 0.84 6.94 3.69
CA ILE A 110 0.79 6.19 4.95
C ILE A 110 -0.19 6.89 5.90
N VAL A 111 -1.11 6.13 6.49
CA VAL A 111 -2.10 6.63 7.43
C VAL A 111 -1.95 5.86 8.74
N ASN A 112 -1.79 6.60 9.85
CA ASN A 112 -1.73 6.04 11.18
C ASN A 112 -3.08 6.21 11.88
N GLY A 113 -3.47 5.21 12.66
CA GLY A 113 -4.71 5.23 13.41
C GLY A 113 -4.72 4.14 14.49
N VAL A 114 -5.87 3.98 15.14
CA VAL A 114 -6.10 2.95 16.15
C VAL A 114 -7.18 2.01 15.68
N THR A 115 -6.99 0.71 15.90
CA THR A 115 -8.02 -0.31 15.67
C THR A 115 -8.64 -0.66 17.02
N LEU A 116 -9.96 -0.59 17.11
CA LEU A 116 -10.69 -0.98 18.32
C LEU A 116 -10.90 -2.49 18.32
N ASN A 117 -10.83 -3.11 19.50
CA ASN A 117 -11.08 -4.55 19.67
C ASN A 117 -12.58 -4.92 19.63
N ARG A 118 -13.46 -3.92 19.50
CA ARG A 118 -14.91 -4.06 19.42
C ARG A 118 -15.49 -2.96 18.56
N SER A 119 -16.69 -3.20 18.03
CA SER A 119 -17.44 -2.17 17.30
C SER A 119 -17.64 -0.93 18.17
N PHE A 120 -17.55 0.23 17.53
CA PHE A 120 -17.83 1.52 18.14
C PHE A 120 -18.87 2.23 17.27
N ASP A 121 -20.02 2.51 17.87
CA ASP A 121 -21.04 3.34 17.24
C ASP A 121 -20.66 4.80 17.50
N ALA A 122 -20.16 5.47 16.46
CA ALA A 122 -19.93 6.90 16.52
C ALA A 122 -21.28 7.61 16.39
N ASN A 123 -21.74 8.28 17.45
CA ASN A 123 -22.82 9.24 17.35
C ASN A 123 -22.32 10.44 16.52
N THR A 124 -22.50 10.39 15.20
CA THR A 124 -22.24 11.53 14.34
C THR A 124 -23.45 12.46 14.38
N GLU A 125 -23.36 13.60 15.07
CA GLU A 125 -24.32 14.71 14.93
C GLU A 125 -24.17 15.45 13.59
N LEU A 126 -23.92 14.73 12.50
CA LEU A 126 -23.81 15.32 11.16
C LEU A 126 -24.87 14.73 10.24
N GLY A 127 -26.11 15.10 10.57
CA GLY A 127 -27.17 15.26 9.60
C GLY A 127 -27.44 16.76 9.42
N ALA A 128 -26.79 17.39 8.43
CA ALA A 128 -27.31 18.52 7.65
C ALA A 128 -26.27 18.99 6.64
N VAL A 129 -26.54 18.65 5.37
CA VAL A 129 -26.08 19.25 4.09
C VAL A 129 -24.58 19.35 3.80
#